data_AF-A0A7U9MWN8-F1
#
_entry.id   AF-A0A7U9MWN8-F1
#
_cell.length_a   1.000
_cell.length_b   1.000
_cell.length_c   1.000
_cell.angle_alpha   90.00
_cell.angle_beta   90.00
_cell.angle_gamma   90.00
#
_symmetry.space_group_name_H-M   'P 1'
#
loop_
_entity.id
_entity.type
_entity.pdbx_description
1 polymer ?
#
loop_
_entity_poly.entity_id
_entity_poly.type
_entity_poly.pdbx_seq_one_letter_code
_entity_poly.pdbx_strand_id
1 'polypeptide(L)'
;MTVDVQDSAGYHHGLALFLYAVVIERMKKMNIEINGVTLQADFMDADFMEVFEPAIYTMREGINASKTMQGMVAAKYKAMNQTIETFFDTAFGEGTADSIFQGSKNVMVHLEAVAKIEEVQRAEKKQFNDFSNKYTQRQNSFQSMQGHQKKQKNQPNRT
;
A
#
# COMPACT_ATOMS: atom_id res chain seq x y z
N MET A 1 20.45 -7.63 -46.15
CA MET A 1 19.31 -7.37 -45.25
C MET A 1 19.83 -6.49 -44.13
N THR A 2 19.67 -5.17 -44.28
CA THR A 2 19.96 -4.18 -43.26
C THR A 2 18.80 -4.21 -42.28
N VAL A 3 19.01 -4.80 -41.11
CA VAL A 3 18.07 -4.67 -40.00
C VAL A 3 18.13 -3.21 -39.55
N ASP A 4 17.04 -2.48 -39.77
CA ASP A 4 16.88 -1.08 -39.41
C ASP A 4 17.21 -0.87 -37.91
N VAL A 5 18.37 -0.26 -37.66
CA VAL A 5 18.84 0.14 -36.32
C VAL A 5 17.86 1.11 -35.65
N GLN A 6 17.01 1.76 -36.45
CA GLN A 6 16.03 2.77 -36.02
C GLN A 6 14.84 2.17 -35.25
N ASP A 7 14.47 0.92 -35.52
CA ASP A 7 13.33 0.25 -34.88
C ASP A 7 13.70 -0.19 -33.45
N SER A 8 14.92 -0.73 -33.28
CA SER A 8 15.49 -1.08 -31.97
C SER A 8 15.51 0.11 -31.01
N ALA A 9 15.91 1.30 -31.46
CA ALA A 9 15.95 2.50 -30.63
C ALA A 9 14.56 2.92 -30.14
N GLY A 10 13.51 2.78 -30.96
CA GLY A 10 12.12 3.05 -30.58
C GLY A 10 11.58 2.07 -29.54
N TYR A 11 11.87 0.77 -29.69
CA TYR A 11 11.50 -0.26 -28.71
C TYR A 11 12.22 -0.06 -27.36
N HIS A 12 13.54 0.22 -27.38
CA HIS A 12 14.29 0.47 -26.15
C HIS A 12 13.83 1.76 -25.45
N HIS A 13 13.49 2.81 -26.19
CA HIS A 13 12.96 4.05 -25.62
C HIS A 13 11.55 3.88 -25.04
N GLY A 14 10.67 3.15 -25.74
CA GLY A 14 9.32 2.83 -25.25
C GLY A 14 9.32 1.95 -23.99
N LEU A 15 10.20 0.94 -23.93
CA LEU A 15 10.36 0.10 -22.74
C LEU A 15 10.98 0.88 -21.58
N ALA A 16 11.95 1.74 -21.84
CA ALA A 16 12.54 2.61 -20.82
C ALA A 16 11.51 3.58 -20.25
N LEU A 17 10.68 4.20 -21.09
CA LEU A 17 9.59 5.08 -20.66
C LEU A 17 8.52 4.32 -19.87
N PHE A 18 8.18 3.10 -20.28
CA PHE A 18 7.23 2.25 -19.55
C PHE A 18 7.78 1.83 -18.18
N LEU A 19 9.04 1.39 -18.11
CA LEU A 19 9.70 1.04 -16.85
C LEU A 19 9.85 2.27 -15.96
N TYR A 20 10.19 3.42 -16.52
CA TYR A 20 10.28 4.68 -15.79
C TYR A 20 8.91 5.09 -15.24
N ALA A 21 7.84 4.99 -16.04
CA ALA A 21 6.47 5.27 -15.59
C ALA A 21 6.02 4.29 -14.50
N VAL A 22 6.33 3.00 -14.61
CA VAL A 22 6.01 1.99 -13.59
C VAL A 22 6.79 2.24 -12.29
N VAL A 23 8.07 2.60 -12.38
CA VAL A 23 8.90 2.94 -11.21
C VAL A 23 8.40 4.22 -10.55
N ILE A 24 8.09 5.27 -11.32
CA ILE A 24 7.51 6.53 -10.81
C ILE A 24 6.14 6.28 -10.17
N GLU A 25 5.27 5.49 -10.80
CA GLU A 25 3.96 5.09 -10.24
C GLU A 25 4.10 4.30 -8.94
N ARG A 26 5.15 3.48 -8.79
CA ARG A 26 5.47 2.74 -7.55
C ARG A 26 6.02 3.66 -6.48
N MET A 27 6.99 4.52 -6.81
CA MET A 27 7.56 5.50 -5.87
C MET A 27 6.50 6.50 -5.37
N LYS A 28 5.52 6.86 -6.21
CA LYS A 28 4.42 7.75 -5.84
C LYS A 28 3.41 7.11 -4.87
N LYS A 29 3.39 5.78 -4.77
CA LYS A 29 2.51 5.02 -3.85
C LYS A 29 3.17 4.72 -2.51
N MET A 30 4.50 4.60 -2.50
CA MET A 30 5.32 4.43 -1.30
C MET A 30 5.43 5.70 -0.45
N ASN A 31 4.94 6.86 -0.90
CA ASN A 31 5.13 8.12 -0.19
C ASN A 31 3.79 8.70 0.28
N ILE A 32 3.69 9.04 1.56
CA ILE A 32 2.52 9.66 2.18
C ILE A 32 2.89 11.06 2.64
N GLU A 33 2.08 12.05 2.27
CA GLU A 33 2.23 13.40 2.78
C GLU A 33 1.32 13.62 3.98
N ILE A 34 1.92 13.99 5.12
CA ILE A 34 1.23 14.29 6.37
C ILE A 34 1.76 15.61 6.91
N ASN A 35 0.88 16.61 7.03
CA ASN A 35 1.21 17.97 7.49
C ASN A 35 2.42 18.60 6.75
N GLY A 36 2.57 18.31 5.45
CA GLY A 36 3.67 18.82 4.63
C GLY A 36 4.98 18.03 4.75
N VAL A 37 5.01 16.96 5.55
CA VAL A 37 6.14 16.03 5.63
C VAL A 37 5.85 14.82 4.76
N THR A 38 6.80 14.47 3.89
CA THR A 38 6.73 13.25 3.06
C THR A 38 7.36 12.09 3.82
N LEU A 39 6.57 11.06 4.10
CA LEU A 39 7.00 9.82 4.74
C LEU A 39 7.06 8.70 3.72
N GLN A 40 8.07 7.84 3.82
CA GLN A 40 8.12 6.60 3.06
C GLN A 40 7.34 5.52 3.82
N ALA A 41 6.24 5.06 3.24
CA ALA A 41 5.37 3.99 3.71
C ALA A 41 5.18 2.96 2.59
N ASP A 42 6.14 2.04 2.44
CA ASP A 42 6.00 0.91 1.51
C ASP A 42 5.32 -0.26 2.22
N PHE A 43 3.99 -0.34 2.13
CA PHE A 43 3.24 -1.42 2.79
C PHE A 43 3.47 -2.80 2.15
N MET A 44 4.22 -2.87 1.05
CA MET A 44 4.63 -4.13 0.41
C MET A 44 6.04 -4.55 0.82
N ASP A 45 6.78 -3.71 1.55
CA ASP A 45 8.09 -4.01 2.12
C ASP A 45 7.91 -4.79 3.43
N ALA A 46 8.54 -5.96 3.51
CA ALA A 46 8.42 -6.85 4.67
C ALA A 46 9.09 -6.26 5.92
N ASP A 47 10.23 -5.59 5.75
CA ASP A 47 10.99 -5.01 6.86
C ASP A 47 10.21 -3.80 7.43
N PHE A 48 9.58 -3.01 6.56
CA PHE A 48 8.68 -1.94 7.00
C PHE A 48 7.47 -2.51 7.75
N MET A 49 6.83 -3.56 7.21
CA MET A 49 5.65 -4.17 7.81
C MET A 49 5.94 -4.85 9.16
N GLU A 50 7.14 -5.40 9.35
CA GLU A 50 7.59 -5.97 10.62
C GLU A 50 7.58 -4.93 11.76
N VAL A 51 7.87 -3.66 11.44
CA VAL A 51 7.82 -2.55 12.40
C VAL A 51 6.42 -1.93 12.47
N PHE A 52 5.78 -1.73 11.31
CA PHE A 52 4.53 -1.00 11.19
C PHE A 52 3.34 -1.73 11.83
N GLU A 53 3.21 -3.04 11.60
CA GLU A 53 2.09 -3.83 12.13
C GLU A 53 2.00 -3.79 13.66
N PRO A 54 3.05 -4.14 14.44
CA PRO A 54 2.97 -4.04 15.89
C PRO A 54 2.74 -2.61 16.35
N ALA A 55 3.38 -1.61 15.71
CA ALA A 55 3.21 -0.21 16.06
C ALA A 55 1.76 0.27 15.90
N ILE A 56 1.06 -0.08 14.81
CA ILE A 56 -0.33 0.33 14.60
C ILE A 56 -1.29 -0.38 15.58
N TYR A 57 -0.99 -1.62 15.99
CA TYR A 57 -1.76 -2.32 17.03
C TYR A 57 -1.60 -1.62 18.38
N THR A 58 -0.37 -1.36 18.83
CA THR A 58 -0.09 -0.65 20.07
C THR A 58 -0.73 0.73 20.08
N MET A 59 -0.67 1.45 18.96
CA MET A 59 -1.35 2.75 18.81
C MET A 59 -2.86 2.63 19.03
N ARG A 60 -3.52 1.66 18.38
CA ARG A 60 -4.97 1.48 18.50
C ARG A 60 -5.38 1.13 19.93
N GLU A 61 -4.61 0.28 20.60
CA GLU A 61 -4.83 -0.05 22.01
C GLU A 61 -4.66 1.18 22.90
N GLY A 62 -3.59 1.96 22.71
CA GLY A 62 -3.35 3.18 23.48
C GLY A 62 -4.43 4.26 23.26
N ILE A 63 -4.89 4.44 22.02
CA ILE A 63 -6.02 5.34 21.72
C ILE A 63 -7.28 4.86 22.44
N ASN A 64 -7.58 3.55 22.41
CA ASN A 64 -8.76 3.02 23.10
C ASN A 64 -8.66 3.14 24.63
N ALA A 65 -7.50 2.87 25.20
CA ALA A 65 -7.23 3.06 26.63
C ALA A 65 -7.37 4.53 27.04
N SER A 66 -6.92 5.48 26.21
CA SER A 66 -7.06 6.92 26.49
C SER A 66 -8.54 7.37 26.56
N LYS A 67 -9.43 6.74 25.79
CA LYS A 67 -10.87 7.05 25.79
C LYS A 67 -11.53 6.61 27.09
N THR A 68 -11.18 5.41 27.58
CA THR A 68 -11.75 4.78 28.79
C THR A 68 -11.10 5.24 30.09
N MET A 69 -9.97 5.95 30.01
CA MET A 69 -9.28 6.53 31.17
C MET A 69 -10.22 7.40 32.01
N GLN A 70 -10.12 7.32 33.33
CA GLN A 70 -10.85 8.21 34.24
C GLN A 70 -10.08 9.52 34.43
N GLY A 71 -10.81 10.63 34.62
CA GLY A 71 -10.22 11.94 34.86
C GLY A 71 -10.49 12.98 33.76
N MET A 72 -9.68 14.05 33.77
CA MET A 72 -9.88 15.24 32.93
C MET A 72 -9.70 14.94 31.44
N VAL A 73 -10.54 15.56 30.60
CA VAL A 73 -10.47 15.44 29.13
C VAL A 73 -9.07 15.80 28.60
N ALA A 74 -8.43 16.81 29.17
CA ALA A 74 -7.08 17.21 28.78
C ALA A 74 -6.05 16.08 28.98
N ALA A 75 -6.18 15.27 30.04
CA ALA A 75 -5.30 14.13 30.27
C ALA A 75 -5.51 13.04 29.20
N LYS A 76 -6.78 12.77 28.83
CA LYS A 76 -7.12 11.84 27.75
C LYS A 76 -6.52 12.28 26.41
N TYR A 77 -6.63 13.56 26.06
CA TYR A 77 -6.07 14.09 24.82
C TYR A 77 -4.55 14.05 24.80
N LYS A 78 -3.89 14.37 25.92
CA LYS A 78 -2.43 14.22 26.02
C LYS A 78 -1.98 12.78 25.82
N ALA A 79 -2.65 11.82 26.47
CA ALA A 79 -2.34 10.39 26.32
C ALA A 79 -2.54 9.91 24.88
N MET A 80 -3.62 10.36 24.23
CA MET A 80 -3.91 10.04 22.83
C MET A 80 -2.87 10.63 21.87
N ASN A 81 -2.52 11.91 22.03
CA ASN A 81 -1.46 12.53 21.23
C ASN A 81 -0.14 11.79 21.41
N GLN A 82 0.26 11.51 22.65
CA GLN A 82 1.51 10.81 22.93
C GLN A 82 1.54 9.41 22.30
N THR A 83 0.43 8.68 22.35
CA THR A 83 0.31 7.37 21.69
C THR A 83 0.50 7.49 20.17
N ILE A 84 -0.07 8.53 19.56
CA ILE A 84 0.05 8.78 18.12
C ILE A 84 1.47 9.24 17.75
N GLU A 85 2.06 10.15 18.54
CA GLU A 85 3.45 10.61 18.39
C GLU A 85 4.40 9.38 18.45
N THR A 86 4.27 8.52 19.46
CA THR A 86 5.08 7.29 19.59
C THR A 86 4.90 6.34 18.40
N PHE A 87 3.69 6.22 17.86
CA PHE A 87 3.45 5.42 16.66
C PHE A 87 4.25 5.95 15.46
N PHE A 88 4.22 7.26 15.21
CA PHE A 88 4.95 7.85 14.10
C PHE A 88 6.47 7.68 14.26
N ASP A 89 7.00 7.90 15.46
CA ASP A 89 8.43 7.69 15.73
C ASP A 89 8.84 6.22 15.60
N THR A 90 7.98 5.28 15.99
CA THR A 90 8.27 3.85 15.89
C THR A 90 8.23 3.38 14.44
N ALA A 91 7.19 3.75 13.69
CA ALA A 91 6.96 3.25 12.34
C ALA A 91 7.85 3.92 11.27
N PHE A 92 8.23 5.18 11.47
CA PHE A 92 8.94 5.98 10.47
C PHE A 92 10.31 6.48 10.95
N GLY A 93 10.69 6.18 12.19
CA GLY A 93 11.96 6.56 12.80
C GLY A 93 11.82 7.74 13.77
N GLU A 94 12.75 7.79 14.73
CA GLU A 94 12.77 8.78 15.80
C GLU A 94 12.78 10.23 15.27
N GLY A 95 11.95 11.10 15.85
CA GLY A 95 11.83 12.51 15.47
C GLY A 95 10.85 12.78 14.33
N THR A 96 10.20 11.73 13.81
CA THR A 96 9.16 11.86 12.79
C THR A 96 7.93 12.59 13.35
N ALA A 97 7.50 12.26 14.57
CA ALA A 97 6.38 12.91 15.22
C ALA A 97 6.62 14.41 15.42
N ASP A 98 7.82 14.79 15.85
CA ASP A 98 8.20 16.19 16.01
C ASP A 98 8.14 16.95 14.68
N SER A 99 8.57 16.31 13.60
CA SER A 99 8.54 16.89 12.25
C SER A 99 7.10 17.11 11.75
N ILE A 100 6.21 16.13 11.96
CA ILE A 100 4.83 16.15 11.47
C ILE A 100 3.94 17.08 12.31
N PHE A 101 4.09 17.04 13.63
CA PHE A 101 3.19 17.72 14.55
C PHE A 101 3.72 19.06 15.03
N GLN A 102 5.03 19.30 14.95
CA GLN A 102 5.67 20.58 15.32
C GLN A 102 5.26 21.06 16.72
N GLY A 103 5.16 20.12 17.66
CA GLY A 103 4.73 20.38 19.04
C GLY A 103 3.23 20.68 19.22
N SER A 104 2.41 20.57 18.17
CA SER A 104 0.95 20.69 18.26
C SER A 104 0.40 19.79 19.36
N LYS A 105 -0.56 20.29 20.13
CA LYS A 105 -1.30 19.49 21.12
C LYS A 105 -2.78 19.32 20.73
N ASN A 106 -3.11 19.65 19.48
CA ASN A 106 -4.45 19.42 18.95
C ASN A 106 -4.62 17.95 18.58
N VAL A 107 -5.53 17.27 19.29
CA VAL A 107 -5.85 15.86 19.06
C VAL A 107 -6.42 15.59 17.67
N MET A 108 -7.13 16.55 17.08
CA MET A 108 -7.70 16.37 15.75
C MET A 108 -6.59 16.27 14.70
N VAL A 109 -5.54 17.09 14.81
CA VAL A 109 -4.37 17.05 13.91
C VAL A 109 -3.68 15.67 13.98
N HIS A 110 -3.61 15.08 15.17
CA HIS A 110 -3.03 13.74 15.36
C HIS A 110 -3.91 12.65 14.74
N LEU A 111 -5.23 12.73 14.96
CA LEU A 111 -6.17 11.76 14.40
C LEU A 111 -6.28 11.84 12.87
N GLU A 112 -6.19 13.04 12.30
CA GLU A 112 -6.16 13.26 10.85
C GLU A 112 -4.92 12.62 10.22
N ALA A 113 -3.76 12.73 10.87
CA ALA A 113 -2.53 12.06 10.45
C ALA A 113 -2.70 10.53 10.43
N VAL A 114 -3.30 9.95 11.48
CA VAL A 114 -3.59 8.51 11.52
C VAL A 114 -4.59 8.11 10.43
N ALA A 115 -5.66 8.87 10.24
CA ALA A 115 -6.65 8.60 9.21
C ALA A 115 -6.03 8.59 7.81
N LYS A 116 -5.02 9.44 7.57
CA LYS A 116 -4.30 9.48 6.30
C LYS A 116 -3.50 8.20 6.06
N ILE A 117 -2.83 7.67 7.08
CA ILE A 117 -2.13 6.38 7.02
C ILE A 117 -3.11 5.25 6.68
N GLU A 118 -4.26 5.19 7.37
CA GLU A 118 -5.25 4.14 7.13
C GLU A 118 -5.89 4.20 5.73
N GLU A 119 -6.07 5.41 5.18
CA GLU A 119 -6.55 5.62 3.81
C GLU A 119 -5.57 5.00 2.80
N VAL A 120 -4.27 5.32 2.92
CA VAL A 120 -3.25 4.81 1.99
C VAL A 120 -3.10 3.30 2.13
N GLN A 121 -3.01 2.78 3.36
CA GLN A 121 -2.92 1.33 3.61
C GLN A 121 -4.09 0.57 2.95
N ARG A 122 -5.31 1.11 3.06
CA ARG A 122 -6.50 0.49 2.44
C ARG A 122 -6.43 0.54 0.91
N ALA A 123 -5.98 1.66 0.35
CA ALA A 123 -5.82 1.83 -1.09
C ALA A 123 -4.77 0.85 -1.64
N GLU A 124 -3.65 0.69 -0.97
CA GLU A 124 -2.59 -0.25 -1.33
C GLU A 124 -3.06 -1.70 -1.27
N LYS A 125 -3.73 -2.10 -0.18
CA LYS A 125 -4.29 -3.45 -0.03
C LYS A 125 -5.27 -3.78 -1.15
N LYS A 126 -6.10 -2.81 -1.55
CA LYS A 126 -6.99 -2.98 -2.71
C LYS A 126 -6.21 -3.22 -3.99
N GLN A 127 -5.18 -2.42 -4.26
CA GLN A 127 -4.36 -2.57 -5.46
C GLN A 127 -3.59 -3.89 -5.48
N PHE A 128 -3.08 -4.34 -4.34
CA PHE A 128 -2.45 -5.65 -4.21
C PHE A 128 -3.42 -6.78 -4.56
N ASN A 129 -4.63 -6.75 -4.01
CA ASN A 129 -5.66 -7.75 -4.33
C ASN A 129 -6.03 -7.71 -5.82
N ASP A 130 -6.19 -6.52 -6.40
CA ASP A 130 -6.48 -6.35 -7.84
C ASP A 130 -5.34 -6.92 -8.71
N PHE A 131 -4.08 -6.76 -8.30
CA PHE A 131 -2.92 -7.33 -8.97
C PHE A 131 -2.89 -8.86 -8.84
N SER A 132 -3.00 -9.39 -7.62
CA SER A 132 -3.04 -10.84 -7.35
C SER A 132 -4.14 -11.55 -8.14
N ASN A 133 -5.34 -10.98 -8.17
CA ASN A 133 -6.47 -11.51 -8.93
C ASN A 133 -6.22 -11.54 -10.44
N LYS A 134 -5.58 -10.52 -11.02
CA LYS A 134 -5.28 -10.48 -12.47
C LYS A 134 -4.36 -11.63 -12.92
N TYR A 135 -3.44 -12.09 -12.07
CA TYR A 135 -2.50 -13.16 -12.41
C TYR A 135 -3.02 -14.55 -12.04
N THR A 136 -3.81 -14.69 -10.97
CA THR A 136 -4.46 -15.96 -10.59
C THR A 136 -5.65 -16.32 -11.49
N GLN A 137 -6.44 -15.33 -11.92
CA GLN A 137 -7.61 -15.56 -12.77
C GLN A 137 -7.23 -15.97 -14.22
N ARG A 138 -6.07 -15.51 -14.72
CA ARG A 138 -5.48 -15.98 -15.99
C ARG A 138 -5.01 -17.44 -15.91
N GLN A 139 -4.61 -17.91 -14.74
CA GLN A 139 -4.17 -19.29 -14.54
C GLN A 139 -5.35 -20.27 -14.65
N ASN A 140 -6.50 -19.92 -14.09
CA ASN A 140 -7.73 -20.74 -14.15
C ASN A 140 -8.38 -20.76 -15.55
N SER A 141 -8.28 -19.67 -16.32
CA SER A 141 -8.78 -19.65 -17.71
C SER A 141 -7.94 -20.49 -18.68
N PHE A 142 -6.64 -20.68 -18.42
CA PHE A 142 -5.78 -21.54 -19.23
C PHE A 142 -5.98 -23.04 -18.91
N GLN A 143 -6.29 -23.39 -17.66
CA GLN A 143 -6.61 -24.78 -17.28
C GLN A 143 -7.97 -25.24 -17.81
N SER A 144 -8.99 -24.37 -17.83
CA SER A 144 -10.33 -24.75 -18.34
C SER A 144 -10.37 -24.95 -19.86
N MET A 145 -9.49 -24.30 -20.64
CA MET A 145 -9.38 -24.51 -22.09
C MET A 145 -8.70 -25.83 -22.48
N GLN A 146 -7.85 -26.42 -21.63
CA GLN A 146 -7.24 -27.73 -21.90
C GLN A 146 -8.21 -28.91 -21.65
N GLY A 147 -9.29 -28.70 -20.88
CA GLY A 147 -10.28 -29.73 -20.56
C GLY A 147 -11.38 -29.97 -21.59
N HIS A 148 -11.49 -29.14 -22.64
CA HIS A 148 -12.66 -29.16 -23.56
C HIS A 148 -12.36 -29.50 -25.03
N GLN A 149 -11.12 -29.83 -25.40
CA GLN A 149 -10.78 -30.12 -26.81
C GLN A 149 -10.70 -31.61 -27.22
N LYS A 150 -11.09 -32.57 -26.38
CA LYS A 150 -11.13 -33.98 -26.81
C LYS A 150 -12.44 -34.67 -26.47
N LYS A 151 -13.45 -34.50 -27.34
CA LYS A 151 -14.43 -35.54 -27.74
C LYS A 151 -15.46 -34.93 -28.70
N GLN A 152 -15.13 -34.88 -29.98
CA GLN A 152 -16.14 -34.98 -31.03
C GLN A 152 -15.45 -35.26 -32.37
N LYS A 153 -15.34 -36.55 -32.72
CA LYS A 153 -15.42 -37.01 -34.11
C LYS A 153 -15.60 -38.52 -34.15
N ASN A 154 -16.37 -38.94 -35.16
CA ASN A 154 -16.77 -40.28 -35.59
C ASN A 154 -18.07 -40.78 -34.97
N GLN A 155 -19.14 -41.09 -35.72
CA GLN A 155 -19.22 -41.55 -37.13
C GLN A 155 -20.65 -41.32 -37.71
N PRO A 156 -20.94 -41.64 -38.99
CA PRO A 156 -21.77 -40.83 -39.87
C PRO A 156 -23.15 -41.44 -40.13
N ASN A 157 -24.03 -40.60 -40.66
CA ASN A 157 -25.36 -40.96 -41.12
C ASN A 157 -25.32 -42.06 -42.20
N ARG A 158 -26.16 -43.09 -42.09
CA ARG A 158 -26.63 -43.87 -43.23
C ARG A 158 -28.09 -44.28 -43.04
N THR A 159 -28.83 -43.95 -44.10
CA THR A 159 -30.20 -44.34 -44.49
C THR A 159 -30.60 -45.76 -44.17
#